data_AF-A0A970HK45-F1
#
_entry.id   AF-A0A970HK45-F1
#
_cell.length_a   1.000
_cell.length_b   1.000
_cell.length_c   1.000
_cell.angle_alpha   90.00
_cell.angle_beta   90.00
_cell.angle_gamma   90.00
#
_symmetry.space_group_name_H-M   'P 1'
#
loop_
_entity.id
_entity.type
_entity.pdbx_description
1 polymer ?
#
loop_
_entity_poly.entity_id
_entity_poly.type
_entity_poly.pdbx_seq_one_letter_code
_entity_poly.pdbx_strand_id
1 'polypeptide(L)'
;MRHADYRLIRVVLVGLFVLTQISQPAWAAASRVHDPIVRAIAVEGLRTLSPEVVLKAVTKTVVGEPLDPRRVQEDLEAIIETGYFSNVEAGLAPEGDGVKVVFLPTENPVVQSVRIETEVLKPEVFREFFSQKEGEVLNFRQLEQDLDALEGRVMQAHGYVVQPVDVAMSQSGELIISLAGARLGEIIIKGNTKTRDNVIRREFTVKPGEYLNMYQLEEDLRRVLHLGFFDEVRRSFVPVPDTDMFNLEVEVVERLTGSAGFGAGYSTADGFLGYLEYAEENFLGRGERLTIRSEFAQRKTSYDLGFYEPYLLGTRTSFGVNLYNKSLDRVDYEGKEEWGYNEHRVGGDLSLGRPIGPYTRGFMTLKIEDSEIIPDENGVEPTKNKTRSLTLQTRTDTTDHPFYPLSGMRANLSIEAAGYFFGGDTQFTKYVGETSRYFKVGSADQTLAFRLVGGLATGDLPKQEEFRVGGADTLRGYRYGEFRGDRMVYANAEYRFKIAKMLQGAVFVDVGQAWKSTQGAPQSLKVGYGVGLRLDTPLGIMRFDYGIGERGGGLFFSIGPSF
;
A
#
# COMPACT_ATOMS: atom_id res chain seq x y z
N MET A 1 21.29 5.40 17.58
CA MET A 1 22.77 5.45 17.67
C MET A 1 23.18 6.89 17.93
N ARG A 2 24.30 7.08 18.62
CA ARG A 2 24.75 8.31 19.31
C ARG A 2 24.61 9.57 18.46
N HIS A 3 23.90 10.56 19.00
CA HIS A 3 24.01 11.97 18.61
C HIS A 3 25.47 12.40 18.78
N ALA A 4 26.19 12.56 17.68
CA ALA A 4 27.52 13.15 17.68
C ALA A 4 27.65 14.04 16.43
N ASP A 5 27.68 15.35 16.71
CA ASP A 5 28.51 16.36 16.05
C ASP A 5 28.31 16.64 14.56
N TYR A 6 27.17 17.22 14.20
CA TYR A 6 27.08 18.18 13.08
C TYR A 6 26.01 19.26 13.36
N ARG A 7 26.24 20.10 14.38
CA ARG A 7 25.49 21.34 14.58
C ARG A 7 26.43 22.53 14.41
N LEU A 8 26.78 22.83 13.17
CA LEU A 8 27.33 24.15 12.83
C LEU A 8 26.35 24.81 11.88
N ILE A 9 25.22 25.30 12.42
CA ILE A 9 24.39 26.27 11.72
C ILE A 9 25.28 27.49 11.49
N ARG A 10 25.61 27.77 10.23
CA ARG A 10 26.23 29.04 9.87
C ARG A 10 25.11 30.07 9.80
N VAL A 11 24.73 30.64 10.94
CA VAL A 11 23.93 31.86 10.95
C VAL A 11 24.85 32.99 10.48
N VAL A 12 24.89 33.24 9.17
CA VAL A 12 25.58 34.40 8.62
C VAL A 12 24.53 35.49 8.42
N LEU A 13 24.19 36.16 9.52
CA LEU A 13 23.50 37.44 9.45
C LEU A 13 24.47 38.44 8.78
N VAL A 14 24.39 38.59 7.45
CA VAL A 14 25.00 39.73 6.75
C VAL A 14 24.15 40.97 7.04
N GLY A 15 24.30 41.48 8.25
CA GLY A 15 23.66 42.67 8.76
C GLY A 15 24.29 43.00 10.11
N LEU A 16 25.36 43.80 10.07
CA LEU A 16 26.12 44.33 11.22
C LEU A 16 26.28 43.34 12.40
N PHE A 17 27.40 42.62 12.42
CA PHE A 17 27.94 42.06 13.67
C PHE A 17 28.35 43.24 14.57
N VAL A 18 27.40 43.81 15.31
CA VAL A 18 27.72 44.64 16.47
C VAL A 18 28.13 43.66 17.55
N LEU A 19 29.43 43.65 17.87
CA LEU A 19 29.94 43.11 19.13
C LEU A 19 28.97 43.53 20.23
N THR A 20 28.30 42.56 20.86
CA THR A 20 27.49 42.78 22.05
C THR A 20 28.41 43.26 23.16
N GLN A 21 28.64 44.57 23.20
CA GLN A 21 29.22 45.22 24.36
C GLN A 21 28.06 45.49 25.31
N ILE A 22 27.99 44.68 26.37
CA ILE A 22 27.39 45.15 27.61
C ILE A 22 28.32 46.28 28.07
N SER A 23 27.95 47.52 27.74
CA SER A 23 28.68 48.69 28.19
C SER A 23 28.59 48.72 29.72
N GLN A 24 29.75 48.63 30.40
CA GLN A 24 29.76 48.81 31.84
C GLN A 24 29.30 50.23 32.15
N PRO A 25 28.37 50.43 33.09
CA PRO A 25 27.99 51.78 33.50
C PRO A 25 29.24 52.50 34.01
N ALA A 26 29.53 53.66 33.43
CA ALA A 26 30.62 54.51 33.86
C ALA A 26 30.28 55.10 35.25
N TRP A 27 30.58 54.34 36.30
CA TRP A 27 30.50 54.81 37.67
C TRP A 27 31.81 55.45 38.08
N ALA A 28 31.85 56.77 37.97
CA ALA A 28 32.85 57.58 38.64
C ALA A 28 32.74 57.35 40.16
N ALA A 29 33.82 56.82 40.75
CA ALA A 29 33.93 56.62 42.17
C ALA A 29 33.92 57.97 42.91
N ALA A 30 32.84 58.22 43.65
CA ALA A 30 32.81 59.19 44.74
C ALA A 30 32.15 58.57 45.97
N SER A 31 32.80 58.73 47.10
CA SER A 31 32.55 58.12 48.40
C SER A 31 31.18 58.42 49.02
N ARG A 32 30.49 57.34 49.43
CA ARG A 32 29.29 57.18 50.29
C ARG A 32 28.55 58.45 50.75
N VAL A 33 27.39 58.66 50.15
CA VAL A 33 26.11 58.97 50.81
C VAL A 33 25.08 58.07 50.08
N HIS A 34 24.21 57.37 50.81
CA HIS A 34 23.29 56.30 50.36
C HIS A 34 23.13 56.08 48.84
N ASP A 35 23.26 54.82 48.38
CA ASP A 35 22.95 54.45 47.00
C ASP A 35 21.60 55.08 46.62
N PRO A 36 21.56 55.88 45.53
CA PRO A 36 20.41 56.71 45.25
C PRO A 36 19.17 55.84 45.11
N ILE A 37 18.07 56.26 45.73
CA ILE A 37 16.81 55.53 45.68
C ILE A 37 16.27 55.61 44.26
N VAL A 38 15.85 54.48 43.70
CA VAL A 38 15.17 54.44 42.40
C VAL A 38 13.81 55.10 42.56
N ARG A 39 13.61 56.28 41.94
CA ARG A 39 12.36 57.04 42.01
C ARG A 39 11.43 56.76 40.84
N ALA A 40 11.98 56.38 39.70
CA ALA A 40 11.22 56.02 38.52
C ALA A 40 11.99 55.05 37.64
N ILE A 41 11.26 54.28 36.83
CA ILE A 41 11.78 53.45 35.76
C ILE A 41 11.15 53.96 34.46
N ALA A 42 11.97 54.22 33.46
CA ALA A 42 11.51 54.67 32.15
C ALA A 42 12.17 53.83 31.05
N VAL A 43 11.52 53.82 29.89
CA VAL A 43 12.01 53.17 28.68
C VAL A 43 12.02 54.20 27.57
N GLU A 44 13.15 54.37 26.91
CA GLU A 44 13.36 55.33 25.83
C GLU A 44 13.97 54.62 24.61
N GLY A 45 13.82 55.19 23.41
CA GLY A 45 14.45 54.66 22.19
C GLY A 45 13.63 53.62 21.41
N LEU A 46 12.49 53.17 21.95
CA LEU A 46 11.55 52.32 21.21
C LEU A 46 10.90 53.08 20.04
N ARG A 47 10.68 52.36 18.94
CA ARG A 47 10.08 52.89 17.70
C ARG A 47 8.78 52.19 17.35
N THR A 48 8.75 50.88 17.49
CA THR A 48 7.61 50.05 17.07
C THR A 48 6.96 49.34 18.26
N LEU A 49 7.74 48.90 19.25
CA LEU A 49 7.21 48.18 20.40
C LEU A 49 6.70 49.13 21.49
N SER A 50 5.69 48.66 22.23
CA SER A 50 5.21 49.37 23.42
C SER A 50 6.26 49.29 24.54
N PRO A 51 6.50 50.38 25.29
CA PRO A 51 7.31 50.37 26.52
C PRO A 51 6.92 49.27 27.51
N GLU A 52 5.67 48.82 27.49
CA GLU A 52 5.20 47.72 28.34
C GLU A 52 5.96 46.41 28.13
N VAL A 53 6.48 46.13 26.93
CA VAL A 53 7.24 44.90 26.65
C VAL A 53 8.50 44.85 27.51
N VAL A 54 9.18 45.99 27.62
CA VAL A 54 10.39 46.15 28.43
C VAL A 54 10.02 46.20 29.91
N LEU A 55 9.01 47.00 30.28
CA LEU A 55 8.59 47.14 31.68
C LEU A 55 8.10 45.83 32.31
N LYS A 56 7.52 44.91 31.53
CA LYS A 56 7.13 43.57 32.02
C LYS A 56 8.34 42.66 32.26
N ALA A 57 9.44 42.86 31.55
CA ALA A 57 10.68 42.10 31.74
C ALA A 57 11.50 42.64 32.93
N VAL A 58 11.40 43.94 33.22
CA VAL A 58 12.01 44.58 34.38
C VAL A 58 11.28 44.17 35.66
N THR A 59 11.89 43.26 36.44
CA THR A 59 11.30 42.71 37.66
C THR A 59 12.20 42.83 38.88
N LYS A 60 13.49 43.11 38.68
CA LYS A 60 14.50 43.16 39.76
C LYS A 60 14.71 44.58 40.27
N THR A 61 14.71 45.56 39.37
CA THR A 61 14.81 46.98 39.70
C THR A 61 13.47 47.47 40.20
N VAL A 62 13.41 47.94 41.45
CA VAL A 62 12.14 48.29 42.13
C VAL A 62 12.16 49.76 42.55
N VAL A 63 11.08 50.47 42.24
CA VAL A 63 10.88 51.85 42.67
C VAL A 63 10.74 51.91 44.20
N GLY A 64 11.52 52.79 44.84
CA GLY A 64 11.57 52.96 46.28
C GLY A 64 12.72 52.22 46.98
N GLU A 65 13.47 51.38 46.25
CA GLU A 65 14.64 50.68 46.78
C GLU A 65 15.97 51.36 46.37
N PRO A 66 17.08 51.12 47.10
CA PRO A 66 18.40 51.57 46.68
C PRO A 66 18.80 50.96 45.33
N LEU A 67 19.46 51.75 44.47
CA LEU A 67 19.97 51.27 43.19
C LEU A 67 21.02 50.16 43.39
N ASP A 68 20.72 48.91 42.96
CA ASP A 68 21.69 47.81 42.89
C ASP A 68 22.02 47.51 41.42
N PRO A 69 23.29 47.69 41.00
CA PRO A 69 23.69 47.48 39.61
C PRO A 69 23.54 46.02 39.15
N ARG A 70 23.58 45.04 40.06
CA ARG A 70 23.37 43.63 39.70
C ARG A 70 21.92 43.38 39.30
N ARG A 71 20.98 44.05 39.96
CA ARG A 71 19.54 43.96 39.60
C ARG A 71 19.26 44.62 38.26
N VAL A 72 19.91 45.75 37.98
CA VAL A 72 19.84 46.39 36.66
C VAL A 72 20.41 45.47 35.58
N GLN A 73 21.54 44.82 35.85
CA GLN A 73 22.14 43.85 34.92
C GLN A 73 21.22 42.64 34.67
N GLU A 74 20.63 42.06 35.72
CA GLU A 74 19.64 40.97 35.59
C GLU A 74 18.42 41.40 34.76
N ASP A 75 17.94 42.64 34.91
CA ASP A 75 16.85 43.16 34.10
C ASP A 75 17.26 43.40 32.65
N LEU A 76 18.49 43.87 32.38
CA LEU A 76 19.01 44.00 31.01
C LEU A 76 19.05 42.64 30.30
N GLU A 77 19.51 41.60 31.00
CA GLU A 77 19.48 40.22 30.52
C GLU A 77 18.04 39.74 30.30
N ALA A 78 17.13 39.99 31.24
CA ALA A 78 15.72 39.64 31.09
C ALA A 78 15.05 40.33 29.90
N ILE A 79 15.40 41.59 29.61
CA ILE A 79 14.88 42.32 28.43
C ILE A 79 15.43 41.70 27.15
N ILE A 80 16.73 41.39 27.06
CA ILE A 80 17.31 40.68 25.91
C ILE A 80 16.63 39.31 25.72
N GLU A 81 16.38 38.59 26.81
CA GLU A 81 15.73 37.28 26.81
C GLU A 81 14.29 37.28 26.29
N THR A 82 13.64 38.46 26.18
CA THR A 82 12.35 38.60 25.48
C THR A 82 12.47 38.30 23.98
N GLY A 83 13.68 38.42 23.40
CA GLY A 83 13.99 38.10 22.01
C GLY A 83 13.70 39.21 21.01
N TYR A 84 13.14 40.36 21.44
CA TYR A 84 12.77 41.48 20.57
C TYR A 84 13.85 42.54 20.37
N PHE A 85 14.94 42.47 21.14
CA PHE A 85 15.97 43.50 21.19
C PHE A 85 17.34 42.89 20.87
N SER A 86 18.11 43.59 20.05
CA SER A 86 19.47 43.21 19.66
C SER A 86 20.50 43.69 20.68
N ASN A 87 20.18 44.78 21.38
CA ASN A 87 20.97 45.33 22.47
C ASN A 87 20.05 46.09 23.44
N VAL A 88 20.46 46.23 24.70
CA VAL A 88 19.77 47.07 25.70
C VAL A 88 20.83 47.70 26.60
N GLU A 89 20.73 49.02 26.78
CA GLU A 89 21.58 49.76 27.73
C GLU A 89 20.75 50.34 28.88
N ALA A 90 21.39 50.67 29.99
CA ALA A 90 20.76 51.39 31.10
C ALA A 90 21.46 52.72 31.36
N GLY A 91 20.70 53.81 31.29
CA GLY A 91 21.11 55.15 31.71
C GLY A 91 20.53 55.52 33.08
N LEU A 92 21.16 56.49 33.74
CA LEU A 92 20.66 57.08 34.98
C LEU A 92 20.42 58.58 34.76
N ALA A 93 19.23 59.05 35.10
CA ALA A 93 18.88 60.46 35.09
C ALA A 93 18.52 60.94 36.52
N PRO A 94 18.93 62.14 36.95
CA PRO A 94 18.49 62.70 38.24
C PRO A 94 16.96 62.83 38.30
N GLU A 95 16.34 62.39 39.40
CA GLU A 95 14.88 62.44 39.59
C GLU A 95 14.59 62.72 41.08
N GLY A 96 14.27 63.97 41.40
CA GLY A 96 14.07 64.42 42.78
C GLY A 96 15.33 64.24 43.65
N ASP A 97 15.19 63.50 44.76
CA ASP A 97 16.26 63.14 45.70
C ASP A 97 16.91 61.78 45.38
N GLY A 98 16.57 61.17 44.24
CA GLY A 98 17.10 59.89 43.79
C GLY A 98 17.37 59.87 42.29
N VAL A 99 17.25 58.68 41.68
CA VAL A 99 17.54 58.47 40.26
C VAL A 99 16.36 57.83 39.54
N LYS A 100 16.21 58.17 38.26
CA LYS A 100 15.40 57.46 37.30
C LYS A 100 16.29 56.54 36.48
N VAL A 101 15.99 55.24 36.50
CA VAL A 101 16.66 54.25 35.66
C VAL A 101 15.97 54.24 34.29
N VAL A 102 16.73 54.53 33.23
CA VAL A 102 16.21 54.62 31.86
C VAL A 102 16.79 53.46 31.04
N PHE A 103 15.94 52.52 30.66
CA PHE A 103 16.34 51.45 29.73
C PHE A 103 16.27 51.95 28.29
N LEU A 104 17.34 51.72 27.53
CA LEU A 104 17.54 52.15 26.14
C LEU A 104 17.69 50.91 25.23
N PRO A 105 16.60 50.18 24.94
CA PRO A 105 16.61 49.04 24.03
C PRO A 105 16.81 49.44 22.56
N THR A 106 17.54 48.60 21.82
CA THR A 106 17.61 48.61 20.36
C THR A 106 16.73 47.50 19.81
N GLU A 107 15.56 47.86 19.27
CA GLU A 107 14.62 46.93 18.64
C GLU A 107 15.28 46.16 17.49
N ASN A 108 14.90 44.90 17.34
CA ASN A 108 15.20 44.14 16.14
C ASN A 108 14.50 44.75 14.91
N PRO A 109 14.96 44.42 13.69
CA PRO A 109 14.29 44.86 12.47
C PRO A 109 12.83 44.39 12.41
N VAL A 110 11.96 45.24 11.83
CA VAL A 110 10.59 44.84 11.47
C VAL A 110 10.64 43.95 10.23
N VAL A 111 10.01 42.79 10.31
CA VAL A 111 9.91 41.84 9.19
C VAL A 111 8.85 42.33 8.22
N GLN A 112 9.24 42.80 7.04
CA GLN A 112 8.31 43.25 5.99
C GLN A 112 7.76 42.08 5.18
N SER A 113 8.58 41.08 4.91
CA SER A 113 8.20 39.86 4.18
C SER A 113 9.08 38.68 4.57
N VAL A 114 8.53 37.46 4.48
CA VAL A 114 9.28 36.22 4.72
C VAL A 114 9.45 35.44 3.42
N ARG A 115 10.69 35.14 3.06
CA ARG A 115 11.07 34.37 1.88
C ARG A 115 11.79 33.08 2.29
N ILE A 116 11.22 31.96 1.86
CA ILE A 116 11.82 30.63 2.06
C ILE A 116 12.49 30.20 0.77
N GLU A 117 13.79 29.90 0.82
CA GLU A 117 14.56 29.42 -0.32
C GLU A 117 14.83 27.92 -0.17
N THR A 118 14.18 27.13 -1.01
CA THR A 118 14.36 25.68 -1.02
C THR A 118 13.85 25.07 -2.32
N GLU A 119 14.37 23.90 -2.67
CA GLU A 119 13.89 23.09 -3.80
C GLU A 119 13.10 21.84 -3.35
N VAL A 120 12.96 21.61 -2.04
CA VAL A 120 12.37 20.38 -1.48
C VAL A 120 10.85 20.36 -1.63
N LEU A 121 10.21 21.46 -1.24
CA LEU A 121 8.78 21.68 -1.29
C LEU A 121 8.50 23.11 -1.74
N LYS A 122 7.25 23.39 -2.08
CA LYS A 122 6.81 24.75 -2.38
C LYS A 122 7.02 25.67 -1.16
N PRO A 123 7.63 26.86 -1.30
CA PRO A 123 7.92 27.77 -0.19
C PRO A 123 6.72 28.10 0.70
N GLU A 124 5.51 28.14 0.14
CA GLU A 124 4.29 28.47 0.88
C GLU A 124 3.96 27.46 1.97
N VAL A 125 4.38 26.21 1.79
CA VAL A 125 4.19 25.12 2.78
C VAL A 125 4.90 25.45 4.09
N PHE A 126 6.04 26.14 4.02
CA PHE A 126 6.85 26.38 5.21
C PHE A 126 6.33 27.51 6.10
N ARG A 127 5.46 28.38 5.56
CA ARG A 127 4.95 29.55 6.29
C ARG A 127 4.20 29.17 7.56
N GLU A 128 3.54 28.03 7.59
CA GLU A 128 2.79 27.57 8.76
C GLU A 128 3.67 27.12 9.93
N PHE A 129 4.97 26.86 9.68
CA PHE A 129 5.92 26.44 10.72
C PHE A 129 6.61 27.60 11.42
N PHE A 130 6.45 28.83 10.93
CA PHE A 130 7.03 30.04 11.50
C PHE A 130 5.95 30.89 12.17
N SER A 131 6.21 31.28 13.41
CA SER A 131 5.30 32.13 14.19
C SER A 131 5.44 33.62 13.86
N GLN A 132 6.58 34.00 13.27
CA GLN A 132 6.88 35.37 12.86
C GLN A 132 5.92 35.84 11.76
N LYS A 133 5.26 36.98 11.98
CA LYS A 133 4.38 37.59 10.98
C LYS A 133 5.01 38.82 10.32
N GLU A 134 4.51 39.11 9.12
CA GLU A 134 4.83 40.33 8.39
C GLU A 134 4.25 41.55 9.13
N GLY A 135 5.05 42.62 9.22
CA GLY A 135 4.74 43.85 9.95
C GLY A 135 5.13 43.84 11.44
N GLU A 136 5.56 42.70 11.99
CA GLU A 136 5.98 42.57 13.39
C GLU A 136 7.50 42.74 13.56
N VAL A 137 7.93 43.21 14.74
CA VAL A 137 9.35 43.21 15.12
C VAL A 137 9.83 41.77 15.25
N LEU A 138 10.98 41.46 14.65
CA LEU A 138 11.55 40.12 14.68
C LEU A 138 11.80 39.66 16.12
N ASN A 139 11.27 38.50 16.48
CA ASN A 139 11.62 37.82 17.72
C ASN A 139 12.64 36.70 17.45
N PHE A 140 13.91 36.91 17.82
CA PHE A 140 14.98 35.94 17.57
C PHE A 140 14.78 34.63 18.33
N ARG A 141 14.26 34.69 19.56
CA ARG A 141 14.03 33.50 20.41
C ARG A 141 12.94 32.62 19.80
N GLN A 142 11.86 33.24 19.33
CA GLN A 142 10.78 32.53 18.67
C GLN A 142 11.23 31.95 17.33
N LEU A 143 11.99 32.70 16.54
CA LEU A 143 12.54 32.22 15.27
C LEU A 143 13.48 31.03 15.48
N GLU A 144 14.37 31.10 16.46
CA GLU A 144 15.26 29.98 16.83
C GLU A 144 14.46 28.74 17.23
N GLN A 145 13.44 28.89 18.08
CA GLN A 145 12.56 27.79 18.45
C GLN A 145 11.81 27.17 17.26
N ASP A 146 11.34 28.01 16.33
CA ASP A 146 10.65 27.54 15.13
C ASP A 146 11.61 26.81 14.18
N LEU A 147 12.84 27.31 14.01
CA LEU A 147 13.89 26.68 13.21
C LEU A 147 14.33 25.33 13.82
N ASP A 148 14.51 25.26 15.14
CA ASP A 148 14.85 24.02 15.84
C ASP A 148 13.75 22.96 15.75
N ALA A 149 12.49 23.39 15.76
CA ALA A 149 11.34 22.50 15.61
C ALA A 149 11.00 22.17 14.15
N LEU A 150 11.57 22.91 13.18
CA LEU A 150 11.19 22.86 11.77
C LEU A 150 11.33 21.45 11.18
N GLU A 151 12.49 20.81 11.38
CA GLU A 151 12.77 19.48 10.84
C GLU A 151 11.70 18.47 11.30
N GLY A 152 11.41 18.43 12.60
CA GLY A 152 10.40 17.54 13.17
C GLY A 152 8.99 17.83 12.67
N ARG A 153 8.61 19.11 12.59
CA ARG A 153 7.28 19.54 12.12
C ARG A 153 7.07 19.21 10.63
N VAL A 154 8.05 19.50 9.77
CA VAL A 154 7.98 19.21 8.33
C VAL A 154 8.00 17.71 8.07
N MET A 155 8.83 16.95 8.79
CA MET A 155 8.84 15.50 8.70
C MET A 155 7.50 14.91 9.11
N GLN A 156 6.87 15.42 10.18
CA GLN A 156 5.54 14.96 10.61
C GLN A 156 4.41 15.38 9.65
N ALA A 157 4.44 16.58 9.09
CA ALA A 157 3.38 17.08 8.21
C ALA A 157 3.48 16.51 6.78
N HIS A 158 4.70 16.37 6.25
CA HIS A 158 4.95 16.07 4.84
C HIS A 158 5.92 14.92 4.58
N GLY A 159 6.60 14.41 5.61
CA GLY A 159 7.54 13.28 5.47
C GLY A 159 8.94 13.68 5.00
N TYR A 160 9.20 14.94 4.70
CA TYR A 160 10.50 15.38 4.19
C TYR A 160 11.45 15.77 5.32
N VAL A 161 12.74 15.47 5.12
CA VAL A 161 13.81 15.91 6.01
C VAL A 161 14.40 17.21 5.46
N VAL A 162 14.31 18.27 6.26
CA VAL A 162 14.80 19.61 5.92
C VAL A 162 15.56 20.20 7.09
N GLN A 163 16.58 20.99 6.80
CA GLN A 163 17.35 21.72 7.80
C GLN A 163 17.63 23.15 7.34
N PRO A 164 17.57 24.14 8.26
CA PRO A 164 17.98 25.49 7.96
C PRO A 164 19.50 25.57 7.77
N VAL A 165 19.94 26.18 6.66
CA VAL A 165 21.36 26.35 6.34
C VAL A 165 21.82 27.79 6.41
N ASP A 166 20.91 28.74 6.18
CA ASP A 166 21.18 30.17 6.32
C ASP A 166 19.91 30.94 6.70
N VAL A 167 20.09 32.02 7.46
CA VAL A 167 19.03 32.94 7.86
C VAL A 167 19.59 34.35 7.78
N ALA A 168 19.04 35.15 6.86
CA ALA A 168 19.51 36.49 6.57
C ALA A 168 18.37 37.52 6.64
N MET A 169 18.70 38.74 7.06
CA MET A 169 17.80 39.89 7.02
C MET A 169 18.29 40.88 5.97
N SER A 170 17.47 41.16 4.97
CA SER A 170 17.81 42.16 3.95
C SER A 170 17.68 43.59 4.51
N GLN A 171 18.33 44.56 3.85
CA GLN A 171 18.20 45.97 4.22
C GLN A 171 16.77 46.52 4.06
N SER A 172 15.94 45.88 3.25
CA SER A 172 14.52 46.24 3.07
C SER A 172 13.59 45.57 4.10
N GLY A 173 14.13 44.79 5.05
CA GLY A 173 13.34 44.06 6.05
C GLY A 173 12.78 42.72 5.56
N GLU A 174 13.33 42.14 4.49
CA GLU A 174 12.97 40.79 4.04
C GLU A 174 13.76 39.75 4.84
N LEU A 175 13.06 38.86 5.55
CA LEU A 175 13.65 37.72 6.25
C LEU A 175 13.77 36.55 5.27
N ILE A 176 15.01 36.18 4.94
CA ILE A 176 15.35 35.11 4.02
C ILE A 176 15.79 33.89 4.82
N ILE A 177 15.10 32.77 4.67
CA ILE A 177 15.44 31.50 5.32
C ILE A 177 15.73 30.48 4.24
N SER A 178 16.98 30.04 4.16
CA SER A 178 17.42 29.03 3.20
C SER A 178 17.39 27.65 3.85
N LEU A 179 16.67 26.71 3.24
CA LEU A 179 16.48 25.34 3.72
C LEU A 179 17.08 24.34 2.75
N ALA A 180 17.96 23.47 3.24
CA ALA A 180 18.45 22.31 2.50
C ALA A 180 17.64 21.06 2.87
N GLY A 181 17.42 20.19 1.88
CA GLY A 181 16.80 18.88 2.10
C GLY A 181 17.82 17.76 2.01
N ALA A 182 17.55 16.65 2.68
CA ALA A 182 18.36 15.44 2.52
C ALA A 182 18.09 14.82 1.14
N ARG A 183 19.13 14.67 0.31
CA ARG A 183 19.04 13.96 -0.97
C ARG A 183 19.48 12.50 -0.81
N LEU A 184 18.77 11.61 -1.47
CA LEU A 184 19.15 10.21 -1.52
C LEU A 184 20.33 10.01 -2.49
N GLY A 185 21.43 9.44 -2.01
CA GLY A 185 22.53 8.94 -2.83
C GLY A 185 22.20 7.56 -3.41
N GLU A 186 23.10 6.60 -3.23
CA GLU A 186 22.88 5.22 -3.66
C GLU A 186 22.08 4.41 -2.64
N ILE A 187 21.32 3.42 -3.13
CA ILE A 187 20.73 2.37 -2.30
C ILE A 187 21.67 1.17 -2.30
N ILE A 188 22.30 0.90 -1.16
CA ILE A 188 23.27 -0.17 -0.96
C ILE A 188 22.54 -1.31 -0.24
N ILE A 189 22.47 -2.48 -0.86
CA ILE A 189 21.77 -3.65 -0.31
C ILE A 189 22.81 -4.61 0.26
N LYS A 190 22.60 -5.10 1.49
CA LYS A 190 23.51 -6.01 2.20
C LYS A 190 22.74 -7.16 2.83
N GLY A 191 23.40 -8.31 2.98
CA GLY A 191 22.83 -9.51 3.61
C GLY A 191 22.01 -10.42 2.67
N ASN A 192 21.78 -10.00 1.42
CA ASN A 192 21.12 -10.81 0.39
C ASN A 192 22.12 -11.76 -0.29
N THR A 193 22.29 -12.96 0.26
CA THR A 193 23.23 -13.97 -0.24
C THR A 193 22.65 -14.82 -1.36
N LYS A 194 21.35 -15.13 -1.29
CA LYS A 194 20.60 -15.88 -2.32
C LYS A 194 19.86 -14.91 -3.24
N THR A 195 19.14 -13.95 -2.66
CA THR A 195 18.28 -13.00 -3.37
C THR A 195 19.12 -11.98 -4.12
N ARG A 196 18.79 -11.76 -5.39
CA ARG A 196 19.49 -10.79 -6.23
C ARG A 196 19.11 -9.37 -5.85
N ASP A 197 20.06 -8.44 -5.91
CA ASP A 197 19.87 -7.02 -5.60
C ASP A 197 18.68 -6.41 -6.34
N ASN A 198 18.47 -6.76 -7.61
CA ASN A 198 17.40 -6.19 -8.44
C ASN A 198 16.00 -6.53 -7.92
N VAL A 199 15.85 -7.64 -7.18
CA VAL A 199 14.58 -8.06 -6.57
C VAL A 199 14.19 -7.12 -5.43
N ILE A 200 15.17 -6.66 -4.65
CA ILE A 200 14.96 -5.71 -3.55
C ILE A 200 14.90 -4.28 -4.11
N ARG A 201 15.83 -3.92 -5.00
CA ARG A 201 15.95 -2.57 -5.56
C ARG A 201 14.70 -2.12 -6.31
N ARG A 202 14.01 -3.02 -7.03
CA ARG A 202 12.79 -2.69 -7.78
C ARG A 202 11.60 -2.31 -6.89
N GLU A 203 11.64 -2.65 -5.61
CA GLU A 203 10.58 -2.29 -4.66
C GLU A 203 10.70 -0.85 -4.16
N PHE A 204 11.83 -0.17 -4.40
CA PHE A 204 12.01 1.25 -4.08
C PHE A 204 11.40 2.13 -5.17
N THR A 205 10.54 3.06 -4.74
CA THR A 205 10.00 4.12 -5.61
C THR A 205 10.83 5.38 -5.54
N VAL A 206 11.45 5.67 -4.38
CA VAL A 206 12.43 6.75 -4.25
C VAL A 206 13.67 6.41 -5.07
N LYS A 207 14.18 7.40 -5.80
CA LYS A 207 15.35 7.23 -6.67
C LYS A 207 16.56 8.03 -6.17
N PRO A 208 17.78 7.54 -6.45
CA PRO A 208 18.98 8.36 -6.29
C PRO A 208 18.83 9.75 -6.93
N GLY A 209 19.21 10.78 -6.19
CA GLY A 209 19.11 12.20 -6.54
C GLY A 209 17.83 12.91 -6.05
N GLU A 210 16.80 12.16 -5.67
CA GLU A 210 15.55 12.72 -5.15
C GLU A 210 15.66 13.13 -3.69
N TYR A 211 14.84 14.10 -3.27
CA TYR A 211 14.71 14.47 -1.86
C TYR A 211 14.04 13.35 -1.07
N LEU A 212 14.62 13.02 0.07
CA LEU A 212 14.18 11.92 0.90
C LEU A 212 12.83 12.22 1.53
N ASN A 213 11.82 11.45 1.14
CA ASN A 213 10.52 11.39 1.82
C ASN A 213 10.43 10.11 2.65
N MET A 214 10.33 10.26 3.96
CA MET A 214 10.32 9.17 4.93
C MET A 214 9.07 8.30 4.82
N TYR A 215 7.92 8.87 4.44
CA TYR A 215 6.70 8.09 4.22
C TYR A 215 6.83 7.18 3.01
N GLN A 216 7.38 7.71 1.90
CA GLN A 216 7.66 6.89 0.71
C GLN A 216 8.68 5.79 1.04
N LEU A 217 9.79 6.13 1.71
CA LEU A 217 10.81 5.16 2.10
C LEU A 217 10.23 4.05 3.01
N GLU A 218 9.36 4.39 3.95
CA GLU A 218 8.71 3.39 4.82
C GLU A 218 7.77 2.46 4.06
N GLU A 219 7.02 2.98 3.08
CA GLU A 219 6.24 2.15 2.17
C GLU A 219 7.12 1.27 1.27
N ASP A 220 8.25 1.79 0.78
CA ASP A 220 9.24 1.05 -0.01
C ASP A 220 9.81 -0.13 0.79
N LEU A 221 10.25 0.12 2.02
CA LEU A 221 10.76 -0.92 2.92
C LEU A 221 9.67 -1.93 3.29
N ARG A 222 8.43 -1.47 3.45
CA ARG A 222 7.29 -2.37 3.67
C ARG A 222 7.06 -3.27 2.45
N ARG A 223 7.20 -2.77 1.23
CA ARG A 223 7.12 -3.60 0.01
C ARG A 223 8.23 -4.65 -0.03
N VAL A 224 9.47 -4.29 0.33
CA VAL A 224 10.57 -5.26 0.47
C VAL A 224 10.23 -6.35 1.48
N LEU A 225 9.69 -5.98 2.65
CA LEU A 225 9.25 -6.95 3.66
C LEU A 225 8.10 -7.83 3.17
N HIS A 226 7.13 -7.25 2.45
CA HIS A 226 5.99 -7.95 1.87
C HIS A 226 6.36 -8.91 0.72
N LEU A 227 7.60 -8.89 0.21
CA LEU A 227 8.10 -9.97 -0.63
C LEU A 227 8.08 -11.32 0.10
N GLY A 228 8.20 -11.32 1.43
CA GLY A 228 8.23 -12.54 2.24
C GLY A 228 9.56 -13.29 2.19
N PHE A 229 10.62 -12.67 1.68
CA PHE A 229 11.95 -13.28 1.52
C PHE A 229 12.91 -12.99 2.68
N PHE A 230 12.52 -12.09 3.60
CA PHE A 230 13.37 -11.62 4.69
C PHE A 230 12.61 -11.68 6.02
N ASP A 231 13.29 -12.08 7.09
CA ASP A 231 12.75 -11.97 8.46
C ASP A 231 12.91 -10.54 9.00
N GLU A 232 13.92 -9.82 8.53
CA GLU A 232 14.20 -8.45 8.96
C GLU A 232 14.74 -7.60 7.80
N VAL A 233 14.34 -6.32 7.76
CA VAL A 233 14.85 -5.30 6.85
C VAL A 233 15.20 -4.07 7.68
N ARG A 234 16.50 -3.78 7.80
CA ARG A 234 17.03 -2.62 8.54
C ARG A 234 17.48 -1.54 7.57
N ARG A 235 17.26 -0.29 7.96
CA ARG A 235 17.77 0.89 7.23
C ARG A 235 18.84 1.61 8.05
N SER A 236 19.87 2.10 7.37
CA SER A 236 20.76 3.12 7.91
C SER A 236 21.17 4.11 6.82
N PHE A 237 21.53 5.33 7.23
CA PHE A 237 21.97 6.38 6.31
C PHE A 237 23.46 6.63 6.52
N VAL A 238 24.21 6.63 5.42
CA VAL A 238 25.64 6.90 5.42
C VAL A 238 25.88 8.18 4.63
N PRO A 239 26.41 9.26 5.25
CA PRO A 239 26.72 10.50 4.54
C PRO A 239 27.71 10.25 3.41
N VAL A 240 27.47 10.84 2.25
CA VAL A 240 28.42 10.84 1.13
C VAL A 240 29.38 12.02 1.32
N PRO A 241 30.70 11.77 1.48
CA PRO A 241 31.68 12.84 1.69
C PRO A 241 31.58 13.94 0.64
N ASP A 242 31.77 15.19 1.07
CA ASP A 242 31.81 16.39 0.21
C ASP A 242 30.51 16.65 -0.61
N THR A 243 29.37 16.09 -0.19
CA THR A 243 28.05 16.30 -0.82
C THR A 243 26.94 16.50 0.22
N ASP A 244 25.74 16.88 -0.22
CA ASP A 244 24.50 16.97 0.57
C ASP A 244 23.69 15.65 0.55
N MET A 245 24.29 14.55 0.07
CA MET A 245 23.63 13.27 -0.15
C MET A 245 23.92 12.24 0.94
N PHE A 246 22.97 11.33 1.14
CA PHE A 246 23.11 10.18 2.04
C PHE A 246 22.82 8.89 1.28
N ASN A 247 23.74 7.93 1.34
CA ASN A 247 23.47 6.57 0.88
C ASN A 247 22.51 5.88 1.85
N LEU A 248 21.53 5.18 1.30
CA LEU A 248 20.64 4.31 2.07
C LEU A 248 21.23 2.90 2.08
N GLU A 249 21.72 2.46 3.23
CA GLU A 249 22.08 1.06 3.42
C GLU A 249 20.86 0.27 3.91
N VAL A 250 20.49 -0.74 3.14
CA VAL A 250 19.40 -1.68 3.41
C VAL A 250 20.02 -3.03 3.75
N GLU A 251 20.01 -3.39 5.03
CA GLU A 251 20.51 -4.67 5.51
C GLU A 251 19.33 -5.63 5.70
N VAL A 252 19.38 -6.79 5.04
CA VAL A 252 18.32 -7.80 5.09
C VAL A 252 18.81 -9.10 5.73
N VAL A 253 17.92 -9.77 6.45
CA VAL A 253 18.13 -11.12 6.97
C VAL A 253 17.26 -12.09 6.17
N GLU A 254 17.87 -12.86 5.27
CA GLU A 254 17.15 -13.81 4.41
C GLU A 254 16.55 -14.97 5.21
N ARG A 255 15.33 -15.38 4.82
CA ARG A 255 14.62 -16.54 5.38
C ARG A 255 14.43 -17.64 4.35
N LEU A 256 13.99 -18.81 4.81
CA LEU A 256 13.55 -19.88 3.91
C LEU A 256 12.27 -19.45 3.17
N THR A 257 12.36 -19.46 1.84
CA THR A 257 11.29 -19.10 0.89
C THR A 257 10.59 -20.32 0.29
N GLY A 258 11.14 -21.52 0.51
CA GLY A 258 10.54 -22.79 0.14
C GLY A 258 9.52 -23.26 1.18
N SER A 259 8.43 -23.83 0.71
CA SER A 259 7.38 -24.44 1.53
C SER A 259 6.94 -25.76 0.92
N ALA A 260 6.61 -26.73 1.78
CA ALA A 260 5.99 -27.99 1.39
C ALA A 260 4.68 -28.12 2.17
N GLY A 261 3.62 -28.47 1.47
CA GLY A 261 2.28 -28.61 2.01
C GLY A 261 1.62 -29.91 1.56
N PHE A 262 0.70 -30.39 2.37
CA PHE A 262 -0.23 -31.44 1.98
C PHE A 262 -1.61 -31.08 2.51
N GLY A 263 -2.64 -31.56 1.84
CA GLY A 263 -4.01 -31.38 2.30
C GLY A 263 -4.91 -32.49 1.83
N ALA A 264 -6.07 -32.59 2.48
CA ALA A 264 -7.13 -33.50 2.07
C ALA A 264 -8.47 -32.77 2.16
N GLY A 265 -9.41 -33.20 1.33
CA GLY A 265 -10.74 -32.64 1.22
C GLY A 265 -11.70 -33.63 0.62
N TYR A 266 -12.93 -33.17 0.43
CA TYR A 266 -13.95 -33.90 -0.31
C TYR A 266 -14.55 -32.93 -1.33
N SER A 267 -15.16 -33.42 -2.39
CA SER A 267 -16.10 -32.64 -3.19
C SER A 267 -17.11 -33.60 -3.78
N THR A 268 -18.33 -33.12 -4.04
CA THR A 268 -19.31 -33.97 -4.73
C THR A 268 -18.99 -34.18 -6.20
N ALA A 269 -18.11 -33.35 -6.77
CA ALA A 269 -17.65 -33.50 -8.15
C ALA A 269 -16.57 -34.60 -8.26
N ASP A 270 -15.53 -34.52 -7.44
CA ASP A 270 -14.30 -35.31 -7.56
C ASP A 270 -14.11 -36.37 -6.47
N GLY A 271 -14.96 -36.39 -5.44
CA GLY A 271 -14.89 -37.31 -4.31
C GLY A 271 -13.86 -36.89 -3.27
N PHE A 272 -13.31 -37.87 -2.53
CA PHE A 272 -12.19 -37.60 -1.62
C PHE A 272 -10.97 -37.16 -2.44
N LEU A 273 -10.37 -36.04 -2.06
CA LEU A 273 -9.20 -35.46 -2.71
C LEU A 273 -8.07 -35.28 -1.70
N GLY A 274 -6.84 -35.56 -2.12
CA GLY A 274 -5.62 -35.26 -1.41
C GLY A 274 -4.66 -34.53 -2.35
N TYR A 275 -3.82 -33.65 -1.81
CA TYR A 275 -2.77 -33.02 -2.60
C TYR A 275 -1.46 -32.94 -1.83
N LEU A 276 -0.37 -32.93 -2.59
CA LEU A 276 0.98 -32.60 -2.17
C LEU A 276 1.42 -31.39 -2.98
N GLU A 277 2.02 -30.39 -2.32
CA GLU A 277 2.50 -29.17 -2.96
C GLU A 277 3.89 -28.83 -2.43
N TYR A 278 4.77 -28.42 -3.33
CA TYR A 278 6.01 -27.75 -3.01
C TYR A 278 6.04 -26.41 -3.75
N ALA A 279 6.31 -25.32 -3.05
CA ALA A 279 6.43 -23.99 -3.63
C ALA A 279 7.71 -23.31 -3.16
N GLU A 280 8.44 -22.71 -4.09
CA GLU A 280 9.61 -21.85 -3.83
C GLU A 280 9.29 -20.46 -4.36
N GLU A 281 9.10 -19.50 -3.45
CA GLU A 281 8.65 -18.13 -3.74
C GLU A 281 9.77 -17.23 -4.29
N ASN A 282 11.03 -17.64 -4.12
CA ASN A 282 12.21 -16.89 -4.57
C ASN A 282 13.20 -17.83 -5.27
N PHE A 283 12.71 -18.48 -6.33
CA PHE A 283 13.46 -19.46 -7.09
C PHE A 283 14.76 -18.86 -7.62
N LEU A 284 15.88 -19.50 -7.28
CA LEU A 284 17.24 -19.04 -7.61
C LEU A 284 17.54 -17.58 -7.22
N GLY A 285 16.81 -17.04 -6.23
CA GLY A 285 16.98 -15.66 -5.75
C GLY A 285 16.44 -14.58 -6.69
N ARG A 286 15.56 -14.92 -7.65
CA ARG A 286 15.08 -14.00 -8.69
C ARG A 286 13.72 -13.37 -8.39
N GLY A 287 13.10 -13.71 -7.26
CA GLY A 287 11.72 -13.33 -6.95
C GLY A 287 10.70 -13.98 -7.90
N GLU A 288 11.09 -15.11 -8.49
CA GLU A 288 10.28 -15.98 -9.34
C GLU A 288 9.68 -17.09 -8.46
N ARG A 289 8.43 -17.49 -8.73
CA ARG A 289 7.79 -18.60 -8.03
C ARG A 289 7.87 -19.87 -8.85
N LEU A 290 8.31 -20.96 -8.24
CA LEU A 290 8.19 -22.32 -8.77
C LEU A 290 7.20 -23.11 -7.92
N THR A 291 6.26 -23.82 -8.52
CA THR A 291 5.27 -24.64 -7.81
C THR A 291 5.20 -26.02 -8.45
N ILE A 292 5.27 -27.06 -7.63
CA ILE A 292 5.03 -28.45 -8.00
C ILE A 292 3.83 -28.92 -7.21
N ARG A 293 2.77 -29.37 -7.89
CA ARG A 293 1.56 -29.84 -7.24
C ARG A 293 1.14 -31.19 -7.81
N SER A 294 0.82 -32.12 -6.92
CA SER A 294 0.24 -33.42 -7.25
C SER A 294 -1.09 -33.54 -6.52
N GLU A 295 -2.17 -33.77 -7.25
CA GLU A 295 -3.53 -33.90 -6.71
C GLU A 295 -4.08 -35.27 -7.07
N PHE A 296 -4.61 -35.97 -6.07
CA PHE A 296 -5.16 -37.31 -6.16
C PHE A 296 -6.58 -37.28 -5.60
N ALA A 297 -7.57 -37.42 -6.46
CA ALA A 297 -8.97 -37.53 -6.10
C ALA A 297 -9.59 -38.78 -6.75
N GLN A 298 -10.75 -39.19 -6.26
CA GLN A 298 -11.42 -40.40 -6.75
C GLN A 298 -11.74 -40.36 -8.25
N ARG A 299 -11.98 -39.17 -8.82
CA ARG A 299 -12.27 -38.97 -10.25
C ARG A 299 -11.27 -38.08 -10.98
N LYS A 300 -10.16 -37.73 -10.34
CA LYS A 300 -9.17 -36.80 -10.91
C LYS A 300 -7.79 -37.08 -10.36
N THR A 301 -6.82 -37.25 -11.24
CA THR A 301 -5.40 -37.17 -10.87
C THR A 301 -4.75 -36.06 -11.68
N SER A 302 -4.03 -35.14 -11.05
CA SER A 302 -3.27 -34.10 -11.76
C SER A 302 -1.88 -33.89 -11.21
N TYR A 303 -0.94 -33.69 -12.11
CA TYR A 303 0.42 -33.24 -11.83
C TYR A 303 0.62 -31.92 -12.54
N ASP A 304 1.00 -30.88 -11.81
CA ASP A 304 1.16 -29.52 -12.31
C ASP A 304 2.55 -28.99 -11.90
N LEU A 305 3.27 -28.40 -12.86
CA LEU A 305 4.53 -27.67 -12.66
C LEU A 305 4.34 -26.23 -13.14
N GLY A 306 4.30 -25.29 -12.21
CA GLY A 306 4.11 -23.87 -12.47
C GLY A 306 5.41 -23.07 -12.26
N PHE A 307 5.66 -22.11 -13.13
CA PHE A 307 6.66 -21.06 -12.99
C PHE A 307 6.00 -19.69 -13.18
N TYR A 308 6.35 -18.71 -12.35
CA TYR A 308 5.77 -17.37 -12.41
C TYR A 308 6.83 -16.30 -12.13
N GLU A 309 7.03 -15.39 -13.09
CA GLU A 309 7.86 -14.19 -12.96
C GLU A 309 6.92 -12.96 -12.87
N PRO A 310 6.83 -12.26 -11.73
CA PRO A 310 5.94 -11.11 -11.57
C PRO A 310 6.35 -9.86 -12.38
N TYR A 311 7.63 -9.71 -12.70
CA TYR A 311 8.22 -8.53 -13.35
C TYR A 311 9.11 -8.88 -14.56
N LEU A 312 8.51 -9.48 -15.59
CA LEU A 312 9.19 -9.81 -16.83
C LEU A 312 9.89 -8.57 -17.40
N LEU A 313 11.20 -8.71 -17.64
CA LEU A 313 12.09 -7.65 -18.13
C LEU A 313 12.06 -6.36 -17.27
N GLY A 314 11.80 -6.48 -15.96
CA GLY A 314 11.76 -5.35 -15.03
C GLY A 314 10.51 -4.47 -15.17
N THR A 315 9.49 -4.91 -15.91
CA THR A 315 8.23 -4.18 -16.08
C THR A 315 7.14 -4.75 -15.17
N ARG A 316 6.00 -4.06 -14.99
CA ARG A 316 4.82 -4.62 -14.29
C ARG A 316 4.06 -5.68 -15.11
N THR A 317 4.75 -6.35 -16.03
CA THR A 317 4.21 -7.44 -16.85
C THR A 317 4.64 -8.74 -16.21
N SER A 318 3.70 -9.59 -15.81
CA SER A 318 4.00 -10.92 -15.31
C SER A 318 4.07 -11.94 -16.43
N PHE A 319 4.90 -12.96 -16.27
CA PHE A 319 5.03 -14.11 -17.15
C PHE A 319 4.77 -15.40 -16.37
N GLY A 320 3.95 -16.29 -16.92
CA GLY A 320 3.63 -17.58 -16.33
C GLY A 320 3.90 -18.71 -17.32
N VAL A 321 4.39 -19.83 -16.80
CA VAL A 321 4.43 -21.11 -17.49
C VAL A 321 3.75 -22.12 -16.60
N ASN A 322 2.88 -22.94 -17.15
CA ASN A 322 2.28 -24.05 -16.42
C ASN A 322 2.29 -25.29 -17.30
N LEU A 323 2.87 -26.37 -16.81
CA LEU A 323 2.91 -27.67 -17.48
C LEU A 323 2.09 -28.64 -16.66
N TYR A 324 1.30 -29.47 -17.33
CA TYR A 324 0.40 -30.37 -16.63
C TYR A 324 0.15 -31.71 -17.33
N ASN A 325 -0.14 -32.70 -16.50
CA ASN A 325 -0.66 -34.00 -16.91
C ASN A 325 -1.85 -34.34 -16.01
N LYS A 326 -3.03 -34.52 -16.61
CA LYS A 326 -4.30 -34.71 -15.90
C LYS A 326 -5.03 -35.93 -16.46
N SER A 327 -5.64 -36.70 -15.57
CA SER A 327 -6.60 -37.76 -15.92
C SER A 327 -7.89 -37.49 -15.14
N LEU A 328 -9.02 -37.46 -15.83
CA LEU A 328 -10.33 -37.17 -15.25
C LEU A 328 -11.33 -38.26 -15.63
N ASP A 329 -11.98 -38.84 -14.63
CA ASP A 329 -13.11 -39.74 -14.84
C ASP A 329 -14.39 -38.91 -14.95
N ARG A 330 -15.07 -39.01 -16.09
CA ARG A 330 -16.25 -38.23 -16.42
C ARG A 330 -17.43 -39.14 -16.69
N VAL A 331 -18.62 -38.61 -16.44
CA VAL A 331 -19.90 -39.26 -16.76
C VAL A 331 -20.71 -38.31 -17.62
N ASP A 332 -21.21 -38.82 -18.74
CA ASP A 332 -22.21 -38.15 -19.56
C ASP A 332 -23.60 -38.65 -19.23
N TYR A 333 -24.59 -37.76 -19.33
CA TYR A 333 -25.99 -38.05 -19.05
C TYR A 333 -26.85 -37.81 -20.29
N GLU A 334 -27.70 -38.79 -20.65
CA GLU A 334 -28.78 -38.61 -21.63
C GLU A 334 -30.06 -39.25 -21.10
N GLY A 335 -30.97 -38.41 -20.61
CA GLY A 335 -32.15 -38.88 -19.90
C GLY A 335 -31.79 -39.65 -18.63
N LYS A 336 -32.03 -40.97 -18.65
CA LYS A 336 -31.70 -41.89 -17.55
C LYS A 336 -30.42 -42.70 -17.79
N GLU A 337 -29.84 -42.60 -18.98
CA GLU A 337 -28.63 -43.32 -19.35
C GLU A 337 -27.39 -42.51 -18.93
N GLU A 338 -26.36 -43.23 -18.50
CA GLU A 338 -25.12 -42.67 -17.98
C GLU A 338 -23.95 -43.42 -18.62
N TRP A 339 -22.97 -42.70 -19.17
CA TRP A 339 -21.77 -43.31 -19.77
C TRP A 339 -20.50 -42.72 -19.19
N GLY A 340 -19.68 -43.59 -18.60
CA GLY A 340 -18.35 -43.28 -18.08
C GLY A 340 -17.30 -43.20 -19.18
N TYR A 341 -16.32 -42.31 -18.99
CA TYR A 341 -15.10 -42.26 -19.79
C TYR A 341 -13.98 -41.59 -19.00
N ASN A 342 -12.75 -42.01 -19.26
CA ASN A 342 -11.55 -41.33 -18.82
C ASN A 342 -11.09 -40.30 -19.86
N GLU A 343 -10.66 -39.15 -19.37
CA GLU A 343 -10.10 -38.07 -20.17
C GLU A 343 -8.66 -37.78 -19.72
N HIS A 344 -7.70 -38.10 -20.57
CA HIS A 344 -6.29 -37.78 -20.36
C HIS A 344 -5.93 -36.48 -21.08
N ARG A 345 -5.22 -35.58 -20.39
CA ARG A 345 -4.73 -34.32 -20.94
C ARG A 345 -3.28 -34.10 -20.56
N VAL A 346 -2.43 -33.86 -21.55
CA VAL A 346 -1.03 -33.47 -21.35
C VAL A 346 -0.81 -32.18 -22.10
N GLY A 347 -0.35 -31.15 -21.40
CA GLY A 347 -0.21 -29.85 -22.03
C GLY A 347 0.54 -28.84 -21.18
N GLY A 348 0.52 -27.63 -21.66
CA GLY A 348 0.99 -26.48 -20.93
C GLY A 348 0.52 -25.17 -21.53
N ASP A 349 0.70 -24.12 -20.76
CA ASP A 349 0.36 -22.77 -21.15
C ASP A 349 1.48 -21.77 -20.83
N LEU A 350 1.56 -20.73 -21.67
CA LEU A 350 2.39 -19.55 -21.48
C LEU A 350 1.48 -18.35 -21.33
N SER A 351 1.60 -17.60 -20.24
CA SER A 351 0.75 -16.44 -19.97
C SER A 351 1.56 -15.16 -19.77
N LEU A 352 1.08 -14.06 -20.35
CA LEU A 352 1.53 -12.70 -20.07
C LEU A 352 0.40 -11.93 -19.42
N GLY A 353 0.66 -11.28 -18.29
CA GLY A 353 -0.34 -10.53 -17.53
C GLY A 353 0.12 -9.11 -17.25
N ARG A 354 -0.76 -8.12 -17.38
CA ARG A 354 -0.40 -6.72 -17.08
C ARG A 354 -1.57 -5.97 -16.43
N PRO A 355 -1.34 -5.18 -15.36
CA PRO A 355 -2.33 -4.25 -14.85
C PRO A 355 -2.71 -3.24 -15.94
N ILE A 356 -3.99 -3.13 -16.25
CA ILE A 356 -4.53 -2.15 -17.21
C ILE A 356 -5.41 -1.09 -16.52
N GLY A 357 -5.65 -1.25 -15.21
CA GLY A 357 -6.31 -0.31 -14.33
C GLY A 357 -6.02 -0.64 -12.87
N PRO A 358 -6.53 0.15 -11.92
CA PRO A 358 -6.28 -0.08 -10.48
C PRO A 358 -6.83 -1.41 -9.97
N TYR A 359 -7.89 -1.91 -10.59
CA TYR A 359 -8.59 -3.14 -10.18
C TYR A 359 -8.62 -4.20 -11.28
N THR A 360 -8.05 -3.92 -12.45
CA THR A 360 -8.19 -4.75 -13.65
C THR A 360 -6.83 -5.16 -14.19
N ARG A 361 -6.68 -6.46 -14.43
CA ARG A 361 -5.51 -7.06 -15.08
C ARG A 361 -5.94 -7.73 -16.38
N GLY A 362 -5.21 -7.45 -17.45
CA GLY A 362 -5.34 -8.15 -18.73
C GLY A 362 -4.35 -9.30 -18.83
N PHE A 363 -4.72 -10.37 -19.52
CA PHE A 363 -3.91 -11.55 -19.75
C PHE A 363 -3.98 -11.97 -21.22
N MET A 364 -2.87 -12.50 -21.69
CA MET A 364 -2.74 -13.19 -22.97
C MET A 364 -2.11 -14.56 -22.70
N THR A 365 -2.79 -15.64 -23.06
CA THR A 365 -2.36 -17.01 -22.76
C THR A 365 -2.30 -17.84 -24.02
N LEU A 366 -1.17 -18.49 -24.29
CA LEU A 366 -1.01 -19.50 -25.33
C LEU A 366 -1.11 -20.89 -24.70
N LYS A 367 -2.01 -21.74 -25.20
CA LYS A 367 -2.22 -23.12 -24.72
C LYS A 367 -1.76 -24.13 -25.75
N ILE A 368 -1.06 -25.16 -25.29
CA ILE A 368 -0.65 -26.32 -26.06
C ILE A 368 -1.09 -27.57 -25.30
N GLU A 369 -2.14 -28.24 -25.74
CA GLU A 369 -2.70 -29.42 -25.03
C GLU A 369 -3.04 -30.56 -26.00
N ASP A 370 -2.58 -31.76 -25.67
CA ASP A 370 -3.01 -33.00 -26.29
C ASP A 370 -3.97 -33.71 -25.33
N SER A 371 -5.11 -34.17 -25.85
CA SER A 371 -6.14 -34.82 -25.07
C SER A 371 -6.62 -36.11 -25.72
N GLU A 372 -6.96 -37.10 -24.89
CA GLU A 372 -7.48 -38.40 -25.30
C GLU A 372 -8.70 -38.76 -24.44
N ILE A 373 -9.79 -39.16 -25.07
CA ILE A 373 -10.95 -39.77 -24.40
C ILE A 373 -10.90 -41.27 -24.60
N ILE A 374 -10.97 -42.00 -23.49
CA ILE A 374 -11.02 -43.45 -23.43
C ILE A 374 -12.37 -43.83 -22.78
N PRO A 375 -13.33 -44.37 -23.53
CA PRO A 375 -14.65 -44.73 -23.00
C PRO A 375 -14.59 -45.98 -22.09
N ASP A 376 -15.37 -45.98 -21.02
CA ASP A 376 -15.50 -47.13 -20.12
C ASP A 376 -16.49 -48.18 -20.68
N GLU A 377 -17.51 -47.72 -21.41
CA GLU A 377 -18.59 -48.53 -21.99
C GLU A 377 -18.98 -48.05 -23.40
N ASN A 378 -19.79 -48.84 -24.13
CA ASN A 378 -20.37 -48.43 -25.42
C ASN A 378 -21.31 -47.23 -25.23
N GLY A 379 -21.03 -46.10 -25.89
CA GLY A 379 -21.85 -44.87 -25.82
C GLY A 379 -21.05 -43.57 -25.90
N VAL A 380 -19.73 -43.65 -25.70
CA VAL A 380 -18.79 -42.55 -25.94
C VAL A 380 -17.75 -42.98 -26.97
N GLU A 381 -17.57 -42.18 -28.01
CA GLU A 381 -16.53 -42.46 -29.02
C GLU A 381 -15.14 -42.06 -28.50
N PRO A 382 -14.10 -42.89 -28.70
CA PRO A 382 -12.74 -42.52 -28.40
C PRO A 382 -12.29 -41.37 -29.31
N THR A 383 -11.63 -40.37 -28.76
CA THR A 383 -11.20 -39.18 -29.53
C THR A 383 -9.81 -38.75 -29.09
N LYS A 384 -8.98 -38.31 -30.04
CA LYS A 384 -7.68 -37.67 -29.78
C LYS A 384 -7.69 -36.29 -30.42
N ASN A 385 -7.40 -35.27 -29.62
CA ASN A 385 -7.37 -33.89 -30.08
C ASN A 385 -6.10 -33.18 -29.60
N LYS A 386 -5.54 -32.36 -30.46
CA LYS A 386 -4.48 -31.39 -30.22
C LYS A 386 -5.08 -29.99 -30.23
N THR A 387 -5.39 -29.48 -29.05
CA THR A 387 -5.87 -28.11 -28.91
C THR A 387 -4.68 -27.16 -28.79
N ARG A 388 -4.64 -26.17 -29.67
CA ARG A 388 -3.67 -25.08 -29.68
C ARG A 388 -4.42 -23.77 -29.75
N SER A 389 -4.35 -22.95 -28.71
CA SER A 389 -5.20 -21.76 -28.62
C SER A 389 -4.50 -20.53 -28.05
N LEU A 390 -5.06 -19.37 -28.39
CA LEU A 390 -4.73 -18.08 -27.81
C LEU A 390 -5.95 -17.56 -27.05
N THR A 391 -5.77 -17.24 -25.77
CA THR A 391 -6.80 -16.66 -24.92
C THR A 391 -6.44 -15.23 -24.56
N LEU A 392 -7.35 -14.30 -24.80
CA LEU A 392 -7.32 -12.95 -24.23
C LEU A 392 -8.31 -12.90 -23.08
N GLN A 393 -7.86 -12.44 -21.91
CA GLN A 393 -8.69 -12.40 -20.70
C GLN A 393 -8.53 -11.06 -19.97
N THR A 394 -9.60 -10.57 -19.38
CA THR A 394 -9.54 -9.50 -18.37
C THR A 394 -10.16 -9.99 -17.08
N ARG A 395 -9.51 -9.68 -15.95
CA ARG A 395 -9.99 -9.96 -14.61
C ARG A 395 -10.07 -8.66 -13.82
N THR A 396 -11.25 -8.36 -13.30
CA THR A 396 -11.51 -7.21 -12.43
C THR A 396 -11.94 -7.69 -11.06
N ASP A 397 -11.36 -7.14 -10.00
CA ASP A 397 -11.78 -7.41 -8.62
C ASP A 397 -11.79 -6.11 -7.80
N THR A 398 -12.98 -5.70 -7.34
CA THR A 398 -13.19 -4.54 -6.46
C THR A 398 -13.74 -4.96 -5.10
N THR A 399 -13.64 -6.24 -4.75
CA THR A 399 -14.18 -6.77 -3.49
C THR A 399 -13.42 -6.25 -2.28
N ASP A 400 -14.15 -6.05 -1.19
CA ASP A 400 -13.59 -5.60 0.09
C ASP A 400 -12.81 -6.71 0.83
N HIS A 401 -13.09 -7.98 0.53
CA HIS A 401 -12.39 -9.12 1.11
C HIS A 401 -12.21 -10.26 0.09
N PRO A 402 -11.00 -10.86 -0.02
CA PRO A 402 -10.70 -11.87 -1.05
C PRO A 402 -11.48 -13.19 -0.91
N PHE A 403 -11.93 -13.54 0.30
CA PHE A 403 -12.64 -14.81 0.54
C PHE A 403 -14.09 -14.63 1.02
N TYR A 404 -14.42 -13.46 1.56
CA TYR A 404 -15.70 -13.17 2.23
C TYR A 404 -16.20 -11.78 1.85
N PRO A 405 -16.39 -11.52 0.55
CA PRO A 405 -16.78 -10.21 0.09
C PRO A 405 -18.16 -9.85 0.65
N LEU A 406 -18.24 -8.74 1.39
CA LEU A 406 -19.52 -8.16 1.80
C LEU A 406 -20.01 -7.17 0.74
N SER A 407 -19.09 -6.56 0.01
CA SER A 407 -19.37 -5.56 -1.02
C SER A 407 -18.36 -5.63 -2.18
N GLY A 408 -18.74 -5.05 -3.31
CA GLY A 408 -17.90 -4.98 -4.51
C GLY A 408 -18.31 -5.96 -5.60
N MET A 409 -17.42 -6.16 -6.57
CA MET A 409 -17.70 -6.94 -7.77
C MET A 409 -16.45 -7.69 -8.25
N ARG A 410 -16.66 -8.86 -8.82
CA ARG A 410 -15.68 -9.59 -9.64
C ARG A 410 -16.21 -9.71 -11.06
N ALA A 411 -15.34 -9.55 -12.04
CA ALA A 411 -15.69 -9.81 -13.43
C ALA A 411 -14.53 -10.50 -14.15
N ASN A 412 -14.86 -11.49 -14.98
CA ASN A 412 -13.94 -12.23 -15.82
C ASN A 412 -14.52 -12.30 -17.23
N LEU A 413 -13.81 -11.74 -18.20
CA LEU A 413 -14.17 -11.80 -19.61
C LEU A 413 -13.03 -12.47 -20.36
N SER A 414 -13.33 -13.49 -21.17
CA SER A 414 -12.31 -14.19 -21.96
C SER A 414 -12.79 -14.55 -23.35
N ILE A 415 -11.85 -14.51 -24.29
CA ILE A 415 -12.01 -14.97 -25.67
C ILE A 415 -10.85 -15.92 -25.95
N GLU A 416 -11.16 -17.17 -26.24
CA GLU A 416 -10.20 -18.20 -26.62
C GLU A 416 -10.42 -18.58 -28.08
N ALA A 417 -9.38 -18.46 -28.90
CA ALA A 417 -9.41 -18.90 -30.29
C ALA A 417 -8.43 -20.07 -30.47
N ALA A 418 -8.95 -21.23 -30.82
CA ALA A 418 -8.19 -22.42 -31.21
C ALA A 418 -8.23 -22.60 -32.73
N GLY A 419 -7.14 -23.06 -33.34
CA GLY A 419 -7.17 -23.32 -34.77
C GLY A 419 -5.92 -23.96 -35.36
N TYR A 420 -6.09 -24.46 -36.60
CA TYR A 420 -5.07 -25.15 -37.38
C TYR A 420 -3.80 -24.32 -37.62
N PHE A 421 -3.91 -22.99 -37.66
CA PHE A 421 -2.76 -22.09 -37.81
C PHE A 421 -1.75 -22.24 -36.67
N PHE A 422 -2.19 -22.65 -35.47
CA PHE A 422 -1.33 -22.94 -34.34
C PHE A 422 -0.84 -24.41 -34.29
N GLY A 423 -1.14 -25.21 -35.32
CA GLY A 423 -0.76 -26.63 -35.41
C GLY A 423 -1.66 -27.57 -34.60
N GLY A 424 -2.86 -27.12 -34.20
CA GLY A 424 -3.89 -27.97 -33.61
C GLY A 424 -4.75 -28.68 -34.65
N ASP A 425 -5.59 -29.61 -34.22
CA ASP A 425 -6.56 -30.34 -35.06
C ASP A 425 -8.02 -29.92 -34.82
N THR A 426 -8.25 -29.00 -33.87
CA THR A 426 -9.57 -28.41 -33.59
C THR A 426 -9.57 -26.92 -33.93
N GLN A 427 -10.67 -26.43 -34.52
CA GLN A 427 -10.86 -25.01 -34.79
C GLN A 427 -12.15 -24.50 -34.17
N PHE A 428 -12.03 -23.75 -33.07
CA PHE A 428 -13.15 -23.16 -32.37
C PHE A 428 -12.81 -21.78 -31.80
N THR A 429 -13.84 -21.00 -31.48
CA THR A 429 -13.72 -19.79 -30.67
C THR A 429 -14.70 -19.87 -29.50
N LYS A 430 -14.22 -19.67 -28.27
CA LYS A 430 -15.03 -19.62 -27.04
C LYS A 430 -15.03 -18.20 -26.50
N TYR A 431 -16.20 -17.72 -26.12
CA TYR A 431 -16.39 -16.47 -25.39
C TYR A 431 -17.05 -16.80 -24.06
N VAL A 432 -16.44 -16.35 -22.96
CA VAL A 432 -16.98 -16.55 -21.62
C VAL A 432 -16.98 -15.23 -20.89
N GLY A 433 -18.15 -14.87 -20.35
CA GLY A 433 -18.31 -13.74 -19.45
C GLY A 433 -18.86 -14.20 -18.11
N GLU A 434 -18.23 -13.77 -17.04
CA GLU A 434 -18.63 -14.02 -15.66
C GLU A 434 -18.61 -12.71 -14.88
N THR A 435 -19.66 -12.48 -14.09
CA THR A 435 -19.73 -11.36 -13.17
C THR A 435 -20.37 -11.80 -11.84
N SER A 436 -19.71 -11.48 -10.73
CA SER A 436 -20.22 -11.65 -9.37
C SER A 436 -20.35 -10.28 -8.71
N ARG A 437 -21.47 -10.00 -8.03
CA ARG A 437 -21.67 -8.75 -7.29
C ARG A 437 -22.23 -9.00 -5.91
N TYR A 438 -21.70 -8.26 -4.93
CA TYR A 438 -22.00 -8.42 -3.52
C TYR A 438 -22.57 -7.14 -2.95
N PHE A 439 -23.65 -7.27 -2.19
CA PHE A 439 -24.31 -6.17 -1.52
C PHE A 439 -24.41 -6.49 -0.04
N LYS A 440 -23.78 -5.64 0.80
CA LYS A 440 -23.96 -5.69 2.24
C LYS A 440 -25.39 -5.26 2.55
N VAL A 441 -26.11 -6.07 3.32
CA VAL A 441 -27.48 -5.79 3.74
C VAL A 441 -27.61 -5.85 5.26
N GLY A 442 -28.45 -4.97 5.81
CA GLY A 442 -28.61 -4.84 7.26
C GLY A 442 -27.34 -4.40 7.99
N SER A 443 -27.38 -4.46 9.32
CA SER A 443 -26.28 -4.06 10.21
C SER A 443 -25.34 -5.21 10.62
N ALA A 444 -25.68 -6.47 10.29
CA ALA A 444 -25.07 -7.67 10.87
C ALA A 444 -24.24 -8.50 9.88
N ASP A 445 -23.35 -7.86 9.10
CA ASP A 445 -22.46 -8.50 8.10
C ASP A 445 -23.16 -9.56 7.22
N GLN A 446 -24.39 -9.24 6.80
CA GLN A 446 -25.14 -10.08 5.87
C GLN A 446 -24.87 -9.62 4.43
N THR A 447 -24.95 -10.56 3.48
CA THR A 447 -24.61 -10.29 2.08
C THR A 447 -25.61 -10.92 1.15
N LEU A 448 -26.07 -10.15 0.17
CA LEU A 448 -26.67 -10.69 -1.05
C LEU A 448 -25.58 -10.81 -2.12
N ALA A 449 -25.30 -12.03 -2.56
CA ALA A 449 -24.33 -12.34 -3.59
C ALA A 449 -25.06 -12.81 -4.86
N PHE A 450 -24.72 -12.21 -5.99
CA PHE A 450 -25.26 -12.58 -7.29
C PHE A 450 -24.13 -12.94 -8.24
N ARG A 451 -24.30 -14.00 -9.03
CA ARG A 451 -23.40 -14.36 -10.14
C ARG A 451 -24.20 -14.53 -11.41
N LEU A 452 -23.63 -14.11 -12.53
CA LEU A 452 -24.11 -14.42 -13.87
C LEU A 452 -22.92 -14.90 -14.71
N VAL A 453 -23.09 -16.05 -15.37
CA VAL A 453 -22.11 -16.61 -16.29
C VAL A 453 -22.78 -16.95 -17.60
N GLY A 454 -22.19 -16.48 -18.70
CA GLY A 454 -22.60 -16.80 -20.06
C GLY A 454 -21.41 -17.31 -20.86
N GLY A 455 -21.65 -18.35 -21.66
CA GLY A 455 -20.65 -18.95 -22.53
C GLY A 455 -21.24 -19.25 -23.90
N LEU A 456 -20.49 -18.95 -24.95
CA LEU A 456 -20.80 -19.38 -26.31
C LEU A 456 -19.52 -19.82 -27.01
N ALA A 457 -19.62 -20.90 -27.75
CA ALA A 457 -18.57 -21.45 -28.56
C ALA A 457 -19.05 -21.64 -30.00
N THR A 458 -18.14 -21.44 -30.95
CA THR A 458 -18.41 -21.58 -32.39
C THR A 458 -17.32 -22.40 -33.04
N GLY A 459 -17.63 -23.09 -34.14
CA GLY A 459 -16.67 -23.94 -34.84
C GLY A 459 -16.74 -25.39 -34.36
N ASP A 460 -15.66 -26.12 -34.58
CA ASP A 460 -15.51 -27.52 -34.17
C ASP A 460 -15.00 -27.60 -32.73
N LEU A 461 -15.94 -27.54 -31.79
CA LEU A 461 -15.65 -27.61 -30.36
C LEU A 461 -15.53 -29.08 -29.93
N PRO A 462 -14.34 -29.55 -29.52
CA PRO A 462 -14.19 -30.93 -29.06
C PRO A 462 -14.95 -31.15 -27.74
N LYS A 463 -15.37 -32.38 -27.50
CA LYS A 463 -16.18 -32.79 -26.34
C LYS A 463 -15.58 -32.38 -24.99
N GLN A 464 -14.26 -32.44 -24.87
CA GLN A 464 -13.50 -32.06 -23.68
C GLN A 464 -13.62 -30.56 -23.36
N GLU A 465 -13.91 -29.73 -24.37
CA GLU A 465 -14.03 -28.27 -24.29
C GLU A 465 -15.47 -27.77 -24.15
N GLU A 466 -16.47 -28.66 -24.22
CA GLU A 466 -17.88 -28.33 -23.98
C GLU A 466 -18.09 -27.67 -22.61
N PHE A 467 -18.96 -26.68 -22.56
CA PHE A 467 -19.42 -26.10 -21.31
C PHE A 467 -20.24 -27.12 -20.53
N ARG A 468 -20.11 -27.11 -19.20
CA ARG A 468 -20.83 -28.01 -18.28
C ARG A 468 -21.53 -27.20 -17.20
N VAL A 469 -22.81 -27.48 -16.99
CA VAL A 469 -23.64 -26.87 -15.94
C VAL A 469 -24.29 -27.96 -15.11
N GLY A 470 -24.14 -27.85 -13.80
CA GLY A 470 -24.65 -28.79 -12.79
C GLY A 470 -23.61 -29.03 -11.69
N GLY A 471 -24.07 -29.28 -10.47
CA GLY A 471 -23.21 -29.55 -9.31
C GLY A 471 -23.04 -28.34 -8.38
N ALA A 472 -22.08 -28.47 -7.44
CA ALA A 472 -21.94 -27.57 -6.28
C ALA A 472 -21.63 -26.11 -6.62
N ASP A 473 -21.04 -25.83 -7.78
CA ASP A 473 -20.49 -24.51 -8.13
C ASP A 473 -21.28 -23.73 -9.17
N THR A 474 -22.22 -24.38 -9.87
CA THR A 474 -23.01 -23.75 -10.94
C THR A 474 -24.50 -23.84 -10.71
N LEU A 475 -25.05 -25.05 -10.52
CA LEU A 475 -26.48 -25.31 -10.45
C LEU A 475 -26.72 -26.46 -9.47
N ARG A 476 -26.92 -26.10 -8.19
CA ARG A 476 -27.17 -27.06 -7.11
C ARG A 476 -28.56 -27.68 -7.26
N GLY A 477 -28.71 -28.93 -6.84
CA GLY A 477 -29.90 -29.75 -7.11
C GLY A 477 -29.82 -30.62 -8.37
N TYR A 478 -28.74 -30.49 -9.15
CA TYR A 478 -28.45 -31.27 -10.36
C TYR A 478 -27.06 -31.89 -10.26
N ARG A 479 -26.83 -32.99 -10.99
CA ARG A 479 -25.54 -33.70 -10.97
C ARG A 479 -24.45 -32.85 -11.63
N TYR A 480 -23.20 -33.13 -11.28
CA TYR A 480 -22.08 -32.43 -11.89
C TYR A 480 -22.07 -32.60 -13.41
N GLY A 481 -22.08 -31.48 -14.14
CA GLY A 481 -22.06 -31.47 -15.60
C GLY A 481 -23.24 -32.18 -16.27
N GLU A 482 -24.40 -32.25 -15.60
CA GLU A 482 -25.62 -32.86 -16.13
C GLU A 482 -26.06 -32.25 -17.45
N PHE A 483 -25.85 -30.94 -17.62
CA PHE A 483 -26.11 -30.22 -18.86
C PHE A 483 -24.80 -29.83 -19.52
N ARG A 484 -24.73 -29.98 -20.85
CA ARG A 484 -23.52 -29.69 -21.62
C ARG A 484 -23.78 -29.16 -23.02
N GLY A 485 -22.80 -28.45 -23.56
CA GLY A 485 -22.77 -28.10 -24.98
C GLY A 485 -21.88 -26.91 -25.32
N ASP A 486 -22.09 -26.34 -26.50
CA ASP A 486 -21.36 -25.19 -27.03
C ASP A 486 -21.95 -23.85 -26.57
N ARG A 487 -23.08 -23.86 -25.86
CA ARG A 487 -23.69 -22.69 -25.22
C ARG A 487 -24.01 -22.98 -23.77
N MET A 488 -23.84 -21.98 -22.91
CA MET A 488 -24.29 -22.04 -21.52
C MET A 488 -24.76 -20.68 -21.03
N VAL A 489 -25.69 -20.70 -20.10
CA VAL A 489 -25.98 -19.56 -19.22
C VAL A 489 -26.39 -20.09 -17.86
N TYR A 490 -25.88 -19.48 -16.79
CA TYR A 490 -26.41 -19.69 -15.45
C TYR A 490 -26.26 -18.45 -14.58
N ALA A 491 -27.14 -18.33 -13.61
CA ALA A 491 -27.16 -17.28 -12.61
C ALA A 491 -27.38 -17.88 -11.22
N ASN A 492 -26.73 -17.30 -10.23
CA ASN A 492 -26.84 -17.70 -8.83
C ASN A 492 -27.21 -16.47 -7.99
N ALA A 493 -28.14 -16.63 -7.06
CA ALA A 493 -28.41 -15.65 -6.03
C ALA A 493 -28.31 -16.33 -4.66
N GLU A 494 -27.50 -15.78 -3.76
CA GLU A 494 -27.25 -16.34 -2.43
C GLU A 494 -27.35 -15.26 -1.37
N TYR A 495 -28.20 -15.47 -0.36
CA TYR A 495 -28.25 -14.67 0.85
C TYR A 495 -27.42 -15.35 1.93
N ARG A 496 -26.37 -14.67 2.40
CA ARG A 496 -25.41 -15.15 3.39
C ARG A 496 -25.58 -14.37 4.69
N PHE A 497 -25.63 -15.08 5.81
CA PHE A 497 -25.73 -14.46 7.14
C PHE A 497 -24.88 -15.21 8.17
N LYS A 498 -24.32 -14.46 9.11
CA LYS A 498 -23.44 -15.02 10.14
C LYS A 498 -24.26 -15.72 11.22
N ILE A 499 -23.88 -16.97 11.55
CA ILE A 499 -24.44 -17.74 12.66
C ILE A 499 -23.48 -17.68 13.86
N ALA A 500 -22.19 -17.87 13.60
CA ALA A 500 -21.11 -17.76 14.57
C ALA A 500 -19.84 -17.20 13.90
N LYS A 501 -18.75 -17.02 14.66
CA LYS A 501 -17.50 -16.44 14.13
C LYS A 501 -16.98 -17.17 12.88
N MET A 502 -17.04 -18.50 12.89
CA MET A 502 -16.57 -19.38 11.81
C MET A 502 -17.69 -20.03 10.99
N LEU A 503 -18.96 -19.71 11.29
CA LEU A 503 -20.11 -20.39 10.69
C LEU A 503 -21.08 -19.37 10.07
N GLN A 504 -21.40 -19.55 8.80
CA GLN A 504 -22.43 -18.77 8.10
C GLN A 504 -23.51 -19.69 7.56
N GLY A 505 -24.74 -19.21 7.57
CA GLY A 505 -25.84 -19.78 6.83
C GLY A 505 -25.96 -19.15 5.45
N ALA A 506 -26.44 -19.92 4.49
CA ALA A 506 -26.73 -19.49 3.14
C ALA A 506 -28.13 -19.97 2.72
N VAL A 507 -28.87 -19.14 2.00
CA VAL A 507 -30.07 -19.53 1.25
C VAL A 507 -29.83 -19.14 -0.20
N PHE A 508 -30.08 -20.05 -1.13
CA PHE A 508 -29.74 -19.81 -2.53
C PHE A 508 -30.84 -20.23 -3.51
N VAL A 509 -30.80 -19.60 -4.67
CA VAL A 509 -31.49 -20.02 -5.89
C VAL A 509 -30.51 -19.93 -7.06
N ASP A 510 -30.48 -20.98 -7.85
CA ASP A 510 -29.64 -21.17 -9.02
C ASP A 510 -30.54 -21.42 -10.23
N VAL A 511 -30.23 -20.79 -11.35
CA VAL A 511 -30.96 -20.97 -12.62
C VAL A 511 -29.96 -21.08 -13.75
N GLY A 512 -30.03 -22.13 -14.57
CA GLY A 512 -29.12 -22.24 -15.70
C GLY A 512 -29.21 -23.53 -16.48
N GLN A 513 -28.52 -23.58 -17.60
CA GLN A 513 -28.39 -24.76 -18.45
C GLN A 513 -27.23 -24.60 -19.43
N ALA A 514 -26.69 -25.72 -19.92
CA ALA A 514 -25.86 -25.79 -21.12
C ALA A 514 -26.54 -26.67 -22.17
N TRP A 515 -26.37 -26.31 -23.44
CA TRP A 515 -27.03 -26.98 -24.57
C TRP A 515 -26.18 -26.89 -25.83
N LYS A 516 -26.46 -27.78 -26.79
CA LYS A 516 -25.86 -27.74 -28.13
C LYS A 516 -26.67 -26.81 -29.04
N SER A 517 -26.00 -25.90 -29.74
CA SER A 517 -26.63 -24.96 -30.65
C SER A 517 -27.42 -25.65 -31.76
N THR A 518 -26.99 -26.86 -32.17
CA THR A 518 -27.66 -27.74 -33.13
C THR A 518 -29.03 -28.24 -32.68
N GLN A 519 -29.29 -28.23 -31.36
CA GLN A 519 -30.58 -28.64 -30.78
C GLN A 519 -31.53 -27.46 -30.52
N GLY A 520 -31.09 -26.22 -30.82
CA GLY A 520 -31.83 -25.00 -30.49
C GLY A 520 -31.72 -24.61 -29.01
N ALA A 521 -32.21 -23.41 -28.67
CA ALA A 521 -32.22 -22.95 -27.28
C ALA A 521 -33.26 -23.73 -26.46
N PRO A 522 -32.97 -24.04 -25.17
CA PRO A 522 -33.93 -24.72 -24.31
C PRO A 522 -35.19 -23.87 -24.09
N GLN A 523 -36.36 -24.52 -24.03
CA GLN A 523 -37.65 -23.84 -23.81
C GLN A 523 -37.76 -23.21 -22.41
N SER A 524 -37.08 -23.81 -21.43
CA SER A 524 -36.98 -23.30 -20.06
C SER A 524 -35.61 -23.65 -19.48
N LEU A 525 -35.10 -22.76 -18.61
CA LEU A 525 -33.88 -23.02 -17.85
C LEU A 525 -34.19 -23.88 -16.62
N LYS A 526 -33.17 -24.61 -16.16
CA LYS A 526 -33.29 -25.46 -14.98
C LYS A 526 -33.09 -24.64 -13.72
N VAL A 527 -33.93 -24.91 -12.72
CA VAL A 527 -33.94 -24.17 -11.45
C VAL A 527 -33.56 -25.12 -10.33
N GLY A 528 -32.65 -24.69 -9.47
CA GLY A 528 -32.30 -25.33 -8.23
C GLY A 528 -32.34 -24.33 -7.08
N TYR A 529 -32.73 -24.74 -5.89
CA TYR A 529 -32.75 -23.86 -4.71
C TYR A 529 -32.47 -24.66 -3.46
N GLY A 530 -32.06 -23.98 -2.39
CA GLY A 530 -31.70 -24.69 -1.18
C GLY A 530 -31.12 -23.83 -0.08
N VAL A 531 -30.54 -24.52 0.89
CA VAL A 531 -29.89 -23.94 2.06
C VAL A 531 -28.48 -24.50 2.19
N GLY A 532 -27.60 -23.73 2.81
CA GLY A 532 -26.21 -24.09 2.95
C GLY A 532 -25.57 -23.61 4.25
N LEU A 533 -24.48 -24.26 4.62
CA LEU A 533 -23.57 -23.84 5.66
C LEU A 533 -22.20 -23.54 5.04
N ARG A 534 -21.54 -22.50 5.55
CA ARG A 534 -20.17 -22.13 5.22
C ARG A 534 -19.35 -22.19 6.50
N LEU A 535 -18.36 -23.07 6.54
CA LEU A 535 -17.43 -23.19 7.65
C LEU A 535 -16.10 -22.57 7.26
N ASP A 536 -15.71 -21.52 7.97
CA ASP A 536 -14.40 -20.89 7.84
C ASP A 536 -13.34 -21.74 8.54
N THR A 537 -12.36 -22.23 7.79
CA THR A 537 -11.27 -23.03 8.32
C THR A 537 -9.92 -22.45 7.89
N PRO A 538 -8.82 -22.75 8.60
CA PRO A 538 -7.48 -22.35 8.15
C PRO A 538 -7.10 -22.87 6.75
N LEU A 539 -7.78 -23.92 6.26
CA LEU A 539 -7.58 -24.51 4.94
C LEU A 539 -8.48 -23.89 3.85
N GLY A 540 -9.31 -22.91 4.21
CA GLY A 540 -10.29 -22.27 3.35
C GLY A 540 -11.73 -22.58 3.74
N ILE A 541 -12.66 -22.07 2.94
CA ILE A 541 -14.10 -22.16 3.21
C ILE A 541 -14.61 -23.53 2.80
N MET A 542 -15.24 -24.26 3.72
CA MET A 542 -15.98 -25.48 3.39
C MET A 542 -17.46 -25.15 3.19
N ARG A 543 -18.04 -25.58 2.06
CA ARG A 543 -19.43 -25.34 1.68
C ARG A 543 -20.22 -26.64 1.75
N PHE A 544 -21.27 -26.65 2.55
CA PHE A 544 -22.21 -27.77 2.66
C PHE A 544 -23.58 -27.27 2.22
N ASP A 545 -24.04 -27.68 1.05
CA ASP A 545 -25.31 -27.22 0.47
C ASP A 545 -26.29 -28.39 0.35
N TYR A 546 -27.55 -28.18 0.74
CA TYR A 546 -28.64 -29.07 0.38
C TYR A 546 -29.48 -28.38 -0.69
N GLY A 547 -29.36 -28.87 -1.93
CA GLY A 547 -30.02 -28.29 -3.10
C GLY A 547 -31.14 -29.20 -3.60
N ILE A 548 -32.26 -28.61 -4.00
CA ILE A 548 -33.43 -29.28 -4.56
C ILE A 548 -33.59 -28.85 -6.02
N GLY A 549 -33.66 -29.83 -6.93
CA GLY A 549 -33.95 -29.64 -8.35
C GLY A 549 -35.16 -30.46 -8.80
N GLU A 550 -35.35 -30.62 -10.10
CA GLU A 550 -36.48 -31.37 -10.68
C GLU A 550 -36.51 -32.86 -10.27
N ARG A 551 -35.35 -33.46 -9.98
CA ARG A 551 -35.22 -34.88 -9.60
C ARG A 551 -35.23 -35.13 -8.08
N GLY A 552 -35.42 -34.08 -7.27
CA GLY A 552 -35.39 -34.15 -5.81
C GLY A 552 -34.22 -33.40 -5.17
N GLY A 553 -34.00 -33.66 -3.88
CA GLY A 553 -32.95 -33.01 -3.07
C GLY A 553 -31.66 -33.83 -2.98
N GLY A 554 -30.53 -33.14 -2.90
CA GLY A 554 -29.20 -33.75 -2.75
C GLY A 554 -28.23 -32.87 -1.96
N LEU A 555 -27.23 -33.51 -1.35
CA LEU A 555 -26.14 -32.84 -0.67
C LEU A 555 -25.01 -32.51 -1.66
N PHE A 556 -24.45 -31.31 -1.53
CA PHE A 556 -23.36 -30.78 -2.33
C PHE A 556 -22.26 -30.30 -1.39
N PHE A 557 -21.02 -30.64 -1.72
CA PHE A 557 -19.86 -30.24 -0.95
C PHE A 557 -18.78 -29.69 -1.86
N SER A 558 -18.21 -28.55 -1.47
CA SER A 558 -17.07 -27.94 -2.15
C SER A 558 -16.20 -27.13 -1.18
N ILE A 559 -14.93 -26.94 -1.57
CA ILE A 559 -13.95 -26.15 -0.83
C ILE A 559 -13.63 -24.88 -1.63
N GLY A 560 -13.43 -23.77 -0.92
CA GLY A 560 -13.19 -22.45 -1.48
C GLY A 560 -14.42 -21.54 -1.42
N PRO A 561 -14.22 -20.24 -1.67
CA PRO A 561 -15.32 -19.28 -1.66
C PRO A 561 -16.37 -19.66 -2.70
N SER A 562 -17.64 -19.50 -2.32
CA SER A 562 -18.71 -19.36 -3.31
C SER A 562 -18.43 -18.12 -4.14
N PHE A 563 -18.78 -18.19 -5.43
CA PHE A 563 -18.59 -17.20 -6.50
C PHE A 563 -18.53 -15.73 -6.10
#